data_AF-A0A7U6JGF7-F1
#
_entry.id   AF-A0A7U6JGF7-F1
#
_cell.length_a   1.000
_cell.length_b   1.000
_cell.length_c   1.000
_cell.angle_alpha   90.00
_cell.angle_beta   90.00
_cell.angle_gamma   90.00
#
_symmetry.space_group_name_H-M   'P 1'
#
loop_
_entity.id
_entity.type
_entity.pdbx_description
1 polymer ?
#
loop_
_entity_poly.entity_id
_entity_poly.type
_entity_poly.pdbx_seq_one_letter_code
_entity_poly.pdbx_strand_id
1 'polypeptide(L)'
;MEGIFDFCNKKKNFFVASVFGARQFITFYILHLVSDEPMYGEAISKKVSELLSNLWEPSPGFMYPILKRLESHGLIKGKWDYTEAHPRYIYQITDKGKEEYLKYRAIFETKLDELIQVLENVKKEVFMKEA
;
A
#
# COMPACT_ATOMS: atom_id res chain seq x y z
N MET A 1 12.22 -10.01 15.52
CA MET A 1 11.16 -9.02 15.25
C MET A 1 11.33 -8.59 13.82
N GLU A 2 10.63 -9.23 12.89
CA GLU A 2 10.68 -8.87 11.47
C GLU A 2 9.80 -7.63 11.27
N GLY A 3 10.40 -6.53 10.79
CA GLY A 3 9.68 -5.31 10.49
C GLY A 3 8.60 -5.53 9.44
N ILE A 4 7.49 -4.79 9.51
CA ILE A 4 6.41 -4.89 8.51
C ILE A 4 6.95 -4.70 7.09
N PHE A 5 7.98 -3.87 6.98
CA PHE A 5 8.71 -3.52 5.79
C PHE A 5 10.22 -3.69 6.05
N ASP A 6 10.70 -4.93 6.06
CA ASP A 6 12.13 -5.20 6.18
C ASP A 6 12.85 -4.83 4.87
N PHE A 7 13.29 -3.57 4.78
CA PHE A 7 14.03 -3.03 3.64
C PHE A 7 15.56 -3.19 3.78
N CYS A 8 16.06 -3.80 4.87
CA CYS A 8 17.48 -3.70 5.19
C CYS A 8 18.32 -4.89 4.66
N ASN A 9 19.07 -4.57 3.60
CA ASN A 9 20.41 -5.07 3.28
C ASN A 9 20.55 -6.52 2.78
N LYS A 10 20.67 -6.67 1.44
CA LYS A 10 21.67 -7.54 0.81
C LYS A 10 21.93 -7.12 -0.65
N LYS A 11 23.11 -6.55 -0.86
CA LYS A 11 23.94 -6.53 -2.07
C LYS A 11 23.26 -6.22 -3.42
N LYS A 12 23.59 -5.04 -3.96
CA LYS A 12 23.83 -4.71 -5.39
C LYS A 12 23.48 -5.87 -6.36
N ASN A 13 22.22 -5.98 -6.78
CA ASN A 13 21.71 -6.73 -7.96
C ASN A 13 20.16 -6.87 -7.89
N PHE A 14 19.42 -5.76 -7.73
CA PHE A 14 18.00 -5.84 -7.34
C PHE A 14 17.12 -4.72 -7.93
N PHE A 15 17.53 -4.08 -9.02
CA PHE A 15 16.91 -2.81 -9.43
C PHE A 15 15.63 -2.93 -10.26
N VAL A 16 15.25 -4.13 -10.75
CA VAL A 16 14.06 -4.29 -11.63
C VAL A 16 13.01 -5.29 -11.11
N ALA A 17 13.32 -6.08 -10.08
CA ALA A 17 12.39 -7.10 -9.57
C ALA A 17 11.66 -6.72 -8.25
N SER A 18 11.80 -5.49 -7.75
CA SER A 18 11.64 -5.28 -6.29
C SER A 18 10.99 -4.01 -5.79
N VAL A 19 10.62 -3.07 -6.65
CA VAL A 19 10.50 -1.69 -6.17
C VAL A 19 9.42 -1.52 -5.11
N PHE A 20 8.26 -2.18 -5.24
CA PHE A 20 7.40 -2.55 -4.10
C PHE A 20 6.59 -3.77 -4.53
N GLY A 21 6.67 -4.89 -3.81
CA GLY A 21 5.73 -6.00 -4.08
C GLY A 21 4.29 -5.50 -3.94
N ALA A 22 3.34 -6.03 -4.72
CA ALA A 22 1.94 -5.57 -4.69
C ALA A 22 1.40 -5.39 -3.27
N ARG A 23 1.69 -6.35 -2.37
CA ARG A 23 1.32 -6.24 -0.95
C ARG A 23 1.87 -5.00 -0.25
N GLN A 24 3.12 -4.62 -0.48
CA GLN A 24 3.76 -3.46 0.16
C GLN A 24 3.12 -2.15 -0.31
N PHE A 25 2.90 -2.03 -1.62
CA PHE A 25 2.21 -0.89 -2.21
C PHE A 25 0.79 -0.74 -1.66
N ILE A 26 0.04 -1.84 -1.61
CA ILE A 26 -1.32 -1.84 -1.07
C ILE A 26 -1.32 -1.53 0.43
N THR A 27 -0.35 -2.03 1.20
CA THR A 27 -0.21 -1.72 2.63
C THR A 27 0.04 -0.22 2.85
N PHE A 28 0.94 0.38 2.07
CA PHE A 28 1.21 1.83 2.11
C PHE A 28 -0.05 2.63 1.77
N TYR A 29 -0.77 2.24 0.71
CA TYR A 29 -1.98 2.94 0.31
C TYR A 29 -3.12 2.79 1.31
N ILE A 30 -3.28 1.63 1.96
CA ILE A 30 -4.24 1.47 3.07
C ILE A 30 -3.95 2.45 4.20
N LEU A 31 -2.68 2.59 4.60
CA LEU A 31 -2.27 3.57 5.62
C LEU A 31 -2.59 5.01 5.18
N HIS A 32 -2.37 5.34 3.91
CA HIS A 32 -2.77 6.63 3.36
C HIS A 32 -4.27 6.88 3.50
N LEU A 33 -5.12 5.94 3.07
CA LEU A 33 -6.59 6.08 3.14
C LEU A 33 -7.08 6.30 4.57
N VAL A 34 -6.66 5.45 5.50
CA VAL A 34 -7.11 5.52 6.90
C VAL A 34 -6.43 6.62 7.73
N SER A 35 -5.47 7.33 7.12
CA SER A 35 -4.86 8.53 7.71
C SER A 35 -5.69 9.79 7.52
N ASP A 36 -6.47 9.84 6.44
CA ASP A 36 -7.36 10.95 6.11
C ASP A 36 -8.65 10.85 6.92
N GLU A 37 -9.33 9.69 6.85
CA GLU A 37 -10.56 9.42 7.59
C GLU A 37 -10.73 7.94 7.97
N PRO A 38 -11.50 7.63 9.03
CA PRO A 38 -11.88 6.25 9.32
C PRO A 38 -12.66 5.62 8.15
N MET A 39 -12.33 4.39 7.76
CA MET A 39 -12.90 3.77 6.56
C MET A 39 -13.32 2.31 6.78
N TYR A 40 -14.43 1.92 6.16
CA TYR A 40 -14.89 0.52 6.12
C TYR A 40 -13.98 -0.35 5.26
N GLY A 41 -13.80 -1.63 5.64
CA GLY A 41 -12.95 -2.57 4.90
C GLY A 41 -13.31 -2.70 3.41
N GLU A 42 -14.61 -2.73 3.08
CA GLU A 42 -15.09 -2.79 1.69
C GLU A 42 -14.78 -1.50 0.91
N ALA A 43 -14.92 -0.34 1.55
CA ALA A 43 -14.58 0.95 0.95
C ALA A 43 -13.07 1.05 0.67
N ILE A 44 -12.22 0.52 1.56
CA ILE A 44 -10.78 0.41 1.33
C ILE A 44 -10.49 -0.44 0.09
N SER A 45 -11.09 -1.63 -0.03
CA SER A 45 -10.91 -2.51 -1.21
C SER A 45 -11.32 -1.82 -2.51
N LYS A 46 -12.45 -1.10 -2.50
CA LYS A 46 -12.91 -0.32 -3.65
C LYS A 46 -11.91 0.78 -4.04
N LYS A 47 -11.44 1.56 -3.07
CA LYS A 47 -10.42 2.61 -3.29
C LYS A 47 -9.12 2.06 -3.84
N VAL A 48 -8.73 0.87 -3.41
CA VAL A 48 -7.57 0.16 -3.95
C VAL A 48 -7.79 -0.23 -5.42
N SER A 49 -8.95 -0.78 -5.77
CA SER A 49 -9.28 -1.11 -7.17
C SER A 49 -9.29 0.14 -8.06
N GLU A 50 -9.88 1.23 -7.58
CA GLU A 50 -9.91 2.54 -8.27
C GLU A 50 -8.49 3.05 -8.57
N LEU A 51 -7.57 2.96 -7.58
CA LEU A 51 -6.17 3.34 -7.77
C LEU A 51 -5.48 2.53 -8.88
N LEU A 52 -5.84 1.25 -9.01
CA LEU A 52 -5.29 0.34 -10.02
C LEU A 52 -6.04 0.42 -11.35
N SER A 53 -6.73 1.54 -11.61
CA SER A 53 -7.53 1.76 -12.82
C SER A 53 -8.58 0.68 -13.07
N ASN A 54 -9.09 0.05 -12.01
CA ASN A 54 -10.00 -1.10 -12.04
C ASN A 54 -9.48 -2.30 -12.85
N LEU A 55 -8.17 -2.38 -13.12
CA LEU A 55 -7.56 -3.51 -13.81
C LEU A 55 -7.49 -4.75 -12.91
N TRP A 56 -7.53 -4.55 -11.58
CA TRP A 56 -7.50 -5.61 -10.60
C TRP A 56 -8.23 -5.19 -9.32
N GLU A 57 -9.15 -6.04 -8.86
CA GLU A 57 -9.81 -5.92 -7.56
C GLU A 57 -9.22 -6.94 -6.58
N PRO A 58 -8.69 -6.49 -5.42
CA PRO A 58 -8.09 -7.40 -4.45
C PRO A 58 -9.16 -8.23 -3.74
N SER A 59 -8.96 -9.54 -3.70
CA SER A 59 -9.91 -10.44 -3.04
C SER A 59 -9.93 -10.23 -1.51
N PRO A 60 -11.01 -10.61 -0.82
CA PRO A 60 -11.06 -10.62 0.64
C PRO A 60 -9.89 -11.38 1.29
N GLY A 61 -9.49 -12.50 0.68
CA GLY A 61 -8.35 -13.31 1.12
C GLY A 61 -6.99 -12.62 0.96
N PHE A 62 -6.89 -11.57 0.14
CA PHE A 62 -5.71 -10.73 0.04
C PHE A 62 -5.77 -9.54 1.01
N MET A 63 -6.93 -8.88 1.10
CA MET A 63 -7.11 -7.65 1.88
C MET A 63 -7.09 -7.86 3.39
N TYR A 64 -7.86 -8.83 3.90
CA TYR A 64 -8.01 -9.00 5.34
C TYR A 64 -6.72 -9.40 6.07
N PRO A 65 -5.83 -10.24 5.50
CA PRO A 65 -4.51 -10.48 6.11
C PRO A 65 -3.66 -9.21 6.25
N ILE A 66 -3.76 -8.27 5.31
CA ILE A 66 -3.01 -6.99 5.37
C ILE A 66 -3.58 -6.12 6.50
N LEU A 67 -4.90 -5.94 6.54
CA LEU A 67 -5.58 -5.17 7.59
C LEU A 67 -5.29 -5.76 8.99
N LYS A 68 -5.43 -7.07 9.14
CA LYS A 68 -5.13 -7.78 10.40
C LYS A 68 -3.67 -7.60 10.83
N ARG A 69 -2.73 -7.59 9.88
CA ARG A 69 -1.32 -7.35 10.18
C ARG A 69 -1.06 -5.91 10.60
N LEU A 70 -1.66 -4.92 9.94
CA LEU A 70 -1.55 -3.52 10.33
C LEU A 70 -2.10 -3.31 11.75
N GLU A 71 -3.22 -3.93 12.06
CA GLU A 71 -3.85 -3.84 13.38
C GLU A 71 -3.03 -4.55 14.46
N SER A 72 -2.51 -5.75 14.19
CA SER A 72 -1.69 -6.49 15.16
C SER A 72 -0.38 -5.78 15.51
N HIS A 73 0.13 -4.92 14.62
CA HIS A 73 1.31 -4.09 14.88
C HIS A 73 0.94 -2.71 15.48
N GLY A 74 -0.35 -2.45 15.69
CA GLY A 74 -0.87 -1.22 16.25
C GLY A 74 -0.71 -0.01 15.33
N LEU A 75 -0.63 -0.22 14.01
CA LEU A 75 -0.56 0.87 13.03
C LEU A 75 -1.96 1.39 12.67
N ILE A 76 -2.94 0.52 12.72
CA ILE A 76 -4.36 0.87 12.63
C ILE A 76 -5.09 0.27 13.82
N LYS A 77 -6.28 0.80 14.10
CA LYS A 77 -7.23 0.24 15.06
C LYS A 77 -8.59 0.10 14.40
N GLY A 78 -9.28 -1.00 14.70
CA GLY A 78 -10.63 -1.23 14.27
C GLY A 78 -11.66 -0.98 15.37
N LYS A 79 -12.86 -0.54 14.99
CA LYS A 79 -14.04 -0.57 15.87
C LYS A 79 -15.29 -0.93 15.08
N TRP A 80 -16.24 -1.58 15.75
CA TRP A 80 -17.58 -1.74 15.20
C TRP A 80 -18.32 -0.41 15.25
N ASP A 81 -18.85 -0.01 14.11
CA ASP A 81 -19.77 1.09 13.95
C ASP A 81 -21.20 0.55 13.91
N TYR A 82 -22.02 1.01 14.86
CA TYR A 82 -23.41 0.61 15.04
C TYR A 82 -24.39 1.72 14.64
N THR A 83 -23.93 2.76 13.95
CA THR A 83 -24.77 3.90 13.54
C THR A 83 -25.77 3.54 12.44
N GLU A 84 -25.51 2.47 11.68
CA GLU A 84 -26.41 1.95 10.63
C GLU A 84 -27.10 0.65 11.04
N ALA A 85 -28.15 0.28 10.28
CA ALA A 85 -28.94 -0.93 10.52
C ALA A 85 -28.11 -2.23 10.52
N HIS A 86 -27.01 -2.25 9.77
CA HIS A 86 -26.05 -3.35 9.76
C HIS A 86 -24.73 -2.84 10.35
N PRO A 87 -24.28 -3.37 11.50
CA PRO A 87 -23.01 -2.99 12.07
C PRO A 87 -21.87 -3.27 11.11
N ARG A 88 -20.95 -2.33 10.96
CA ARG A 88 -19.79 -2.44 10.06
C ARG A 88 -18.49 -2.15 10.79
N TYR A 89 -17.43 -2.81 10.38
CA TYR A 89 -16.11 -2.62 10.99
C TYR A 89 -15.36 -1.49 10.29
N ILE A 90 -14.99 -0.45 11.04
CA ILE A 90 -14.21 0.70 10.54
C ILE A 90 -12.78 0.64 11.04
N TYR A 91 -11.84 1.00 10.16
CA TYR A 91 -10.42 1.11 10.46
C TYR A 91 -10.01 2.57 10.53
N GLN A 92 -9.12 2.90 11.47
CA GLN A 92 -8.54 4.23 11.61
C GLN A 92 -7.04 4.09 11.90
N ILE A 93 -6.21 4.99 11.35
CA ILE A 93 -4.79 5.02 11.70
C ILE A 93 -4.59 5.37 13.19
N THR A 94 -3.56 4.80 13.81
CA THR A 94 -3.10 5.20 15.15
C THR A 94 -2.00 6.26 15.06
N ASP A 95 -1.60 6.87 16.18
CA ASP A 95 -0.47 7.80 16.18
C ASP A 95 0.85 7.12 15.76
N LYS A 96 1.09 5.89 16.25
CA LYS A 96 2.18 5.04 15.79
C LYS A 96 2.10 4.78 14.27
N GLY A 97 0.89 4.51 13.78
CA GLY A 97 0.63 4.33 12.35
C GLY A 97 0.98 5.56 11.52
N LYS A 98 0.63 6.76 12.01
CA LYS A 98 0.93 8.03 11.34
C LYS A 98 2.43 8.26 11.23
N GLU A 99 3.18 8.05 12.32
CA GLU A 99 4.64 8.17 12.31
C GLU A 99 5.29 7.22 11.28
N GLU A 100 4.85 5.96 11.27
CA GLU A 100 5.34 4.97 10.31
C GLU A 100 4.93 5.31 8.87
N TYR A 101 3.69 5.75 8.65
CA TYR A 101 3.20 6.20 7.35
C TYR A 101 4.05 7.33 6.77
N LEU A 102 4.42 8.34 7.58
CA LEU A 102 5.27 9.45 7.12
C LEU A 102 6.68 8.98 6.72
N LYS A 103 7.26 8.03 7.45
CA LYS A 103 8.54 7.41 7.06
C LYS A 103 8.41 6.66 5.73
N TYR A 104 7.35 5.88 5.57
CA TYR A 104 7.12 5.15 4.31
C TYR A 104 6.84 6.09 3.15
N ARG A 105 6.10 7.18 3.36
CA ARG A 105 5.79 8.16 2.32
C ARG A 105 7.05 8.73 1.68
N ALA A 106 8.02 9.14 2.50
CA ALA A 106 9.30 9.65 1.99
C ALA A 106 10.08 8.60 1.19
N ILE A 107 10.09 7.34 1.63
CA ILE A 107 10.77 6.24 0.93
C ILE A 107 10.04 5.86 -0.37
N PHE A 108 8.71 5.86 -0.36
CA PHE A 108 7.87 5.51 -1.51
C PHE A 108 8.00 6.52 -2.63
N GLU A 109 8.04 7.81 -2.33
CA GLU A 109 8.22 8.89 -3.31
C GLU A 109 9.50 8.69 -4.14
N THR A 110 10.67 8.64 -3.47
CA THR A 110 11.96 8.47 -4.16
C THR A 110 12.02 7.19 -5.00
N LYS A 111 11.52 6.08 -4.46
CA LYS A 111 11.54 4.79 -5.16
C LYS A 111 10.61 4.74 -6.36
N LEU A 112 9.45 5.40 -6.28
CA LEU A 112 8.53 5.50 -7.40
C LEU A 112 9.13 6.33 -8.53
N ASP A 113 9.79 7.45 -8.22
CA ASP A 113 10.46 8.28 -9.22
C ASP A 113 11.55 7.49 -9.96
N GLU A 114 12.38 6.74 -9.22
CA GLU A 114 13.40 5.86 -9.82
C GLU A 114 12.78 4.80 -10.75
N LEU A 115 11.68 4.16 -10.33
CA LEU A 115 10.99 3.15 -11.15
C LEU A 115 10.37 3.75 -12.40
N ILE A 116 9.69 4.90 -12.28
CA ILE A 116 9.07 5.60 -13.41
C ILE A 116 10.16 5.92 -14.44
N GLN A 117 11.29 6.47 -14.00
CA GLN A 117 12.39 6.80 -14.89
C GLN A 117 12.94 5.57 -15.64
N VAL A 118 13.06 4.42 -14.96
CA VAL A 118 13.46 3.15 -15.60
C VAL A 118 12.44 2.69 -16.61
N LEU A 119 11.15 2.70 -16.26
CA LEU A 119 10.08 2.28 -17.16
C LEU A 119 9.99 3.18 -18.41
N GLU A 120 10.18 4.48 -18.25
CA GLU A 120 10.25 5.43 -19.36
C GLU A 120 11.44 5.14 -20.29
N ASN A 121 12.61 4.88 -19.72
CA ASN A 121 13.81 4.52 -20.49
C ASN A 121 13.59 3.22 -21.28
N VAL A 122 13.02 2.19 -20.64
CA VAL A 122 12.68 0.92 -21.31
C VAL A 122 11.66 1.16 -22.43
N LYS A 123 10.61 1.95 -22.16
CA LYS A 123 9.59 2.25 -23.15
C LYS A 123 10.20 2.93 -24.37
N LYS A 124 11.09 3.90 -24.15
CA LYS A 124 11.81 4.61 -25.22
C LYS A 124 12.71 3.68 -26.02
N GLU A 125 13.50 2.86 -25.34
CA GLU A 125 14.45 1.93 -25.97
C GLU A 125 13.74 0.87 -26.82
N VAL A 126 12.64 0.30 -26.30
CA VAL A 126 11.95 -0.85 -26.93
C VAL A 126 10.95 -0.41 -28.00
N PHE A 127 10.24 0.70 -27.78
CA PHE A 127 9.09 1.08 -28.63
C PHE A 127 9.26 2.41 -29.38
N MET A 128 10.32 3.19 -29.11
CA MET A 128 10.52 4.51 -29.72
C MET A 128 11.85 4.65 -30.47
N LYS A 129 12.63 3.58 -30.61
CA LYS A 129 13.70 3.52 -31.62
C LYS A 129 13.08 3.15 -32.97
N GLU A 130 13.12 4.08 -33.92
CA GLU A 130 12.89 3.76 -35.33
C GLU A 130 13.99 2.79 -35.79
N ALA A 131 13.59 1.76 -36.55
CA ALA A 131 14.49 0.79 -37.16
C ALA A 131 15.31 1.41 -38.28
#